data_AF-A0A927MZT0-F1
#
_entry.id   AF-A0A927MZT0-F1
#
_cell.length_a   1.000
_cell.length_b   1.000
_cell.length_c   1.000
_cell.angle_alpha   90.00
_cell.angle_beta   90.00
_cell.angle_gamma   90.00
#
_symmetry.space_group_name_H-M   'P 1'
#
loop_
_entity.id
_entity.type
_entity.pdbx_description
1 polymer ?
#
loop_
_entity_poly.entity_id
_entity_poly.type
_entity_poly.pdbx_seq_one_letter_code
_entity_poly.pdbx_strand_id
1 'polypeptide(L)'
;MGESGGVSVRVSPLPAGFAEMLPGPGLLSVLLAVSRGDCNGVELEELVRARRRLISWLEEGCLGEVVELAHTPPGLIDDPAVRMESLDPHTPAVLEPLLGWTAYHADWYAALALILSELPRTRAALDRWCRRPCRSGSAG
;
A
#
# COMPACT_ATOMS: atom_id res chain seq x y z
N MET A 1 10.30 15.12 53.58
CA MET A 1 9.41 14.40 52.66
C MET A 1 10.08 14.41 51.30
N GLY A 2 10.71 13.29 50.92
CA GLY A 2 11.39 13.17 49.63
C GLY A 2 10.38 12.74 48.58
N GLU A 3 10.17 13.56 47.56
CA GLU A 3 9.53 13.13 46.33
C GLU A 3 10.52 12.21 45.61
N SER A 4 10.34 10.91 45.78
CA SER A 4 10.92 9.93 44.86
C SER A 4 10.19 10.06 43.52
N GLY A 5 10.65 11.02 42.71
CA GLY A 5 10.32 11.12 41.29
C GLY A 5 10.92 9.93 40.55
N GLY A 6 10.30 8.75 40.72
CA GLY A 6 10.65 7.57 39.97
C GLY A 6 10.40 7.84 38.49
N VAL A 7 11.47 7.95 37.70
CA VAL A 7 11.37 8.02 36.24
C VAL A 7 10.73 6.72 35.77
N SER A 8 9.44 6.77 35.45
CA SER A 8 8.76 5.64 34.81
C SER A 8 9.30 5.52 33.38
N VAL A 9 10.07 4.47 33.11
CA VAL A 9 10.54 4.15 31.76
C VAL A 9 9.32 3.74 30.95
N ARG A 10 8.88 4.61 30.05
CA ARG A 10 7.83 4.29 29.08
C ARG A 10 8.38 3.29 28.06
N VAL A 11 7.73 2.13 27.96
CA VAL A 11 8.03 1.16 26.90
C VAL A 11 7.29 1.58 25.64
N SER A 12 8.00 1.65 24.51
CA SER A 12 7.36 1.92 23.22
C SER A 12 6.43 0.75 22.85
N PRO A 13 5.21 1.02 22.36
CA PRO A 13 4.34 -0.02 21.82
C PRO A 13 4.82 -0.54 20.45
N LEU A 14 5.77 0.15 19.80
CA LEU A 14 6.35 -0.28 18.53
C LEU A 14 7.51 -1.25 18.77
N PRO A 15 7.58 -2.38 18.05
CA PRO A 15 8.69 -3.31 18.18
C PRO A 15 10.00 -2.70 17.66
N ALA A 16 11.12 -3.23 18.13
CA ALA A 16 12.43 -2.89 17.59
C ALA A 16 12.49 -3.18 16.09
N GLY A 17 13.05 -2.25 15.30
CA GLY A 17 13.15 -2.38 13.85
C GLY A 17 11.86 -2.06 13.07
N PHE A 18 10.83 -1.51 13.73
CA PHE A 18 9.54 -1.20 13.09
C PHE A 18 9.66 -0.28 11.86
N ALA A 19 10.57 0.71 11.91
CA ALA A 19 10.76 1.67 10.82
C ALA A 19 11.31 1.00 9.55
N GLU A 20 12.07 -0.08 9.71
CA GLU A 20 12.78 -0.81 8.65
C GLU A 20 11.97 -1.98 8.08
N MET A 21 10.90 -2.39 8.77
CA MET A 21 10.04 -3.49 8.32
C MET A 21 9.55 -3.25 6.88
N LEU A 22 9.75 -4.28 6.04
CA LEU A 22 9.27 -4.30 4.67
C LEU A 22 7.74 -4.39 4.64
N PRO A 23 7.08 -3.79 3.64
CA PRO A 23 5.64 -3.91 3.50
C PRO A 23 5.24 -5.34 3.13
N GLY A 24 4.14 -5.82 3.69
CA GLY A 24 3.64 -7.18 3.53
C GLY A 24 2.91 -7.69 4.78
N PRO A 25 2.61 -9.00 4.86
CA PRO A 25 1.83 -9.59 5.95
C PRO A 25 2.42 -9.33 7.34
N GLY A 26 3.76 -9.39 7.48
CA GLY A 26 4.43 -9.13 8.75
C GLY A 26 4.18 -7.70 9.27
N LEU A 27 4.28 -6.69 8.41
CA LEU A 27 4.01 -5.30 8.79
C LEU A 27 2.52 -5.07 9.10
N LEU A 28 1.62 -5.69 8.32
CA LEU A 28 0.18 -5.63 8.58
C LEU A 28 -0.17 -6.18 9.98
N SER A 29 0.36 -7.35 10.34
CA SER A 29 0.10 -7.96 11.65
C SER A 29 0.55 -7.05 12.80
N VAL A 30 1.71 -6.41 12.70
CA VAL A 30 2.17 -5.45 13.72
C VAL A 30 1.25 -4.21 13.75
N LEU A 31 0.88 -3.66 12.59
CA LEU A 31 -0.01 -2.51 12.51
C LEU A 31 -1.40 -2.75 13.11
N LEU A 32 -1.89 -3.99 13.07
CA LEU A 32 -3.16 -4.39 13.68
C LEU A 32 -3.04 -4.61 15.19
N ALA A 33 -1.86 -5.00 15.67
CA ALA A 33 -1.60 -5.24 17.10
C ALA A 33 -1.36 -3.94 17.91
N VAL A 34 -0.91 -2.86 17.26
CA VAL A 34 -0.59 -1.60 17.94
C VAL A 34 -1.85 -0.72 18.10
N SER A 35 -2.19 -0.40 19.34
CA SER A 35 -3.21 0.61 19.66
C SER A 35 -2.66 2.03 19.47
N ARG A 36 -3.40 2.87 18.72
CA ARG A 36 -3.02 4.28 18.49
C ARG A 36 -3.01 5.11 19.77
N GLY A 37 -3.83 4.74 20.76
CA GLY A 37 -3.93 5.46 22.03
C GLY A 37 -2.68 5.32 22.91
N ASP A 38 -1.88 4.28 22.66
CA ASP A 38 -0.66 4.01 23.43
C ASP A 38 0.57 4.71 22.82
N CYS A 39 0.43 5.28 21.62
CA CYS A 39 1.49 5.93 20.87
C CYS A 39 1.66 7.40 21.22
N ASN A 40 2.91 7.87 21.27
CA ASN A 40 3.24 9.29 21.27
C ASN A 40 3.25 9.85 19.83
N GLY A 41 3.50 11.15 19.68
CA GLY A 41 3.53 11.80 18.35
C GLY A 41 4.51 11.17 17.36
N VAL A 42 5.73 10.84 17.80
CA VAL A 42 6.77 10.23 16.94
C VAL A 42 6.36 8.83 16.49
N GLU A 43 5.78 8.03 17.39
CA GLU A 43 5.31 6.68 17.06
C GLU A 43 4.09 6.73 16.14
N LEU A 44 3.21 7.72 16.29
CA LEU A 44 2.12 7.95 15.35
C LEU A 44 2.64 8.31 13.95
N GLU A 45 3.71 9.10 13.84
CA GLU A 45 4.35 9.37 12.55
C GLU A 45 4.89 8.08 11.92
N GLU A 46 5.56 7.21 12.69
CA GLU A 46 6.04 5.92 12.19
C GLU A 46 4.89 5.00 11.78
N LEU A 47 3.80 4.98 12.54
CA LEU A 47 2.57 4.27 12.21
C LEU A 47 1.93 4.76 10.90
N VAL A 48 2.01 6.06 10.59
CA VAL A 48 1.55 6.61 9.32
C VAL A 48 2.48 6.17 8.18
N ARG A 49 3.80 6.28 8.35
CA ARG A 49 4.78 5.86 7.34
C ARG A 49 4.66 4.37 7.00
N ALA A 50 4.52 3.53 8.03
CA ALA A 50 4.29 2.09 7.88
C ALA A 50 3.01 1.79 7.09
N ARG A 51 1.90 2.46 7.40
CA ARG A 51 0.65 2.30 6.63
C ARG A 51 0.80 2.73 5.18
N ARG A 52 1.52 3.82 4.89
CA ARG A 52 1.78 4.23 3.50
C ARG A 52 2.58 3.18 2.73
N ARG A 53 3.64 2.62 3.34
CA ARG A 53 4.38 1.49 2.73
C ARG A 53 3.47 0.30 2.44
N LEU A 54 2.61 -0.07 3.41
CA LEU A 54 1.69 -1.20 3.24
C LEU A 54 0.64 -0.93 2.14
N ILE A 55 0.07 0.29 2.09
CA ILE A 55 -0.86 0.69 1.03
C ILE A 55 -0.18 0.60 -0.35
N SER A 56 1.04 1.12 -0.48
CA SER A 56 1.79 1.02 -1.74
C SER A 56 2.05 -0.42 -2.17
N TRP A 57 2.28 -1.32 -1.22
CA TRP A 57 2.43 -2.75 -1.52
C TRP A 57 1.13 -3.40 -1.98
N LEU A 58 0.01 -3.08 -1.33
CA LEU A 58 -1.31 -3.57 -1.76
C LEU A 58 -1.70 -3.00 -3.13
N GLU A 59 -1.40 -1.73 -3.38
CA GLU A 59 -1.66 -1.07 -4.66
C GLU A 59 -0.89 -1.72 -5.80
N GLU A 60 0.37 -2.09 -5.57
CA GLU A 60 1.15 -2.83 -6.57
C GLU A 60 0.54 -4.21 -6.89
N GLY A 61 0.02 -4.90 -5.88
CA GLY A 61 -0.73 -6.15 -6.08
C GLY A 61 -1.99 -5.94 -6.93
N CYS A 62 -2.80 -4.92 -6.61
CA CYS A 62 -4.00 -4.55 -7.36
C CYS A 62 -3.69 -4.21 -8.82
N LEU A 63 -2.65 -3.42 -9.08
CA LEU A 63 -2.20 -3.12 -10.44
C LEU A 63 -1.74 -4.38 -11.19
N GLY A 64 -1.08 -5.31 -10.50
CA GLY A 64 -0.71 -6.61 -11.07
C GLY A 64 -1.94 -7.45 -11.45
N GLU A 65 -2.97 -7.50 -10.61
CA GLU A 65 -4.24 -8.16 -10.91
C GLU A 65 -4.95 -7.52 -12.11
N VAL A 66 -4.88 -6.19 -12.27
CA VAL A 66 -5.42 -5.49 -13.44
C VAL A 66 -4.67 -5.83 -14.72
N VAL A 67 -3.34 -5.97 -14.66
CA VAL A 67 -2.54 -6.42 -15.83
C VAL A 67 -2.93 -7.85 -16.24
N GLU A 68 -3.11 -8.74 -15.28
CA GLU A 68 -3.58 -10.11 -15.55
C GLU A 68 -5.01 -10.13 -16.09
N LEU A 69 -5.91 -9.34 -15.52
CA LEU A 69 -7.28 -9.18 -16.00
C LEU A 69 -7.30 -8.68 -17.45
N ALA A 70 -6.43 -7.73 -17.79
CA ALA A 70 -6.31 -7.20 -19.14
C ALA A 70 -5.88 -8.25 -20.18
N HIS A 71 -5.30 -9.37 -19.75
CA HIS A 71 -4.92 -10.48 -20.62
C HIS A 71 -5.81 -11.71 -20.40
N THR A 72 -6.99 -11.57 -19.80
CA THR A 72 -7.89 -12.69 -19.53
C THR A 72 -9.19 -12.48 -20.32
N PRO A 73 -9.65 -13.47 -21.11
CA PRO A 73 -10.93 -13.34 -21.80
C PRO A 73 -12.06 -13.33 -20.76
N PRO A 74 -13.20 -12.66 -21.03
CA PRO A 74 -14.39 -12.80 -20.20
C PRO A 74 -14.80 -14.27 -20.06
N GLY A 75 -15.12 -14.70 -18.85
CA GLY A 75 -15.43 -16.09 -18.55
C GLY A 75 -16.42 -16.24 -17.39
N LEU A 76 -16.90 -17.47 -17.23
CA LEU A 76 -17.75 -17.92 -16.13
C LEU A 76 -16.91 -18.53 -15.01
N ILE A 77 -17.54 -18.77 -13.85
CA ILE A 77 -16.86 -19.27 -12.64
C ILE A 77 -16.11 -20.60 -12.83
N ASP A 78 -16.59 -21.46 -13.72
CA ASP A 78 -16.03 -22.79 -13.98
C ASP A 78 -15.13 -22.84 -15.23
N ASP A 79 -14.95 -21.71 -15.93
CA ASP A 79 -14.09 -21.67 -17.11
C ASP A 79 -12.61 -21.84 -16.71
N PRO A 80 -11.80 -22.51 -17.56
CA PRO A 80 -10.38 -22.67 -17.29
C PRO A 80 -9.65 -21.32 -17.31
N ALA A 81 -8.59 -21.19 -16.51
CA ALA A 81 -7.72 -20.02 -16.55
C ALA A 81 -6.96 -19.97 -17.88
N VAL A 82 -7.31 -18.99 -18.72
CA VAL A 82 -6.67 -18.73 -20.03
C VAL A 82 -6.09 -17.33 -20.05
N ARG A 83 -5.00 -17.14 -20.81
CA ARG A 83 -4.42 -15.84 -21.11
C ARG A 83 -4.40 -15.55 -22.59
N MET A 84 -4.70 -14.32 -22.95
CA MET A 84 -4.66 -13.77 -24.30
C MET A 84 -3.30 -13.12 -24.54
N GLU A 85 -2.81 -13.22 -25.77
CA GLU A 85 -1.60 -12.49 -26.20
C GLU A 85 -1.86 -10.98 -26.37
N SER A 86 -3.10 -10.60 -26.63
CA SER A 86 -3.54 -9.21 -26.78
C SER A 86 -4.39 -8.77 -25.60
N LEU A 87 -4.35 -7.47 -25.30
CA LEU A 87 -5.20 -6.84 -24.29
C LEU A 87 -6.68 -6.97 -24.63
N ASP A 88 -7.51 -7.30 -23.64
CA ASP A 88 -8.97 -7.23 -23.73
C ASP A 88 -9.42 -5.76 -23.65
N PRO A 89 -10.01 -5.20 -24.74
CA PRO A 89 -10.49 -3.82 -24.75
C PRO A 89 -11.64 -3.56 -23.77
N HIS A 90 -12.29 -4.60 -23.22
CA HIS A 90 -13.40 -4.47 -22.29
C HIS A 90 -12.99 -4.38 -20.81
N THR A 91 -11.69 -4.51 -20.51
CA THR A 91 -11.16 -4.43 -19.14
C THR A 91 -11.66 -3.21 -18.34
N PRO A 92 -11.69 -1.98 -18.89
CA PRO A 92 -12.18 -0.82 -18.13
C PRO A 92 -13.67 -0.92 -17.76
N ALA A 93 -14.50 -1.51 -18.62
CA ALA A 93 -15.92 -1.72 -18.35
C ALA A 93 -16.16 -2.74 -17.23
N VAL A 94 -15.21 -3.65 -16.99
CA VAL A 94 -15.21 -4.56 -15.84
C VAL A 94 -14.78 -3.83 -14.56
N LEU A 95 -13.77 -2.96 -14.64
CA LEU A 95 -13.23 -2.24 -13.48
C LEU A 95 -14.18 -1.18 -12.92
N GLU A 96 -14.89 -0.46 -13.78
CA GLU A 96 -15.82 0.61 -13.39
C GLU A 96 -16.76 0.18 -12.24
N PRO A 97 -17.59 -0.88 -12.39
CA PRO A 97 -18.48 -1.32 -11.32
C PRO A 97 -17.73 -1.97 -10.15
N LEU A 98 -16.60 -2.66 -10.36
CA LEU A 98 -15.85 -3.32 -9.30
C LEU A 98 -15.25 -2.34 -8.29
N LEU A 99 -14.81 -1.17 -8.78
CA LEU A 99 -14.16 -0.15 -7.97
C LEU A 99 -15.10 1.01 -7.60
N GLY A 100 -16.35 0.98 -8.08
CA GLY A 100 -17.32 2.06 -7.89
C GLY A 100 -16.85 3.38 -8.52
N TRP A 101 -16.09 3.29 -9.61
CA TRP A 101 -15.52 4.43 -10.32
C TRP A 101 -16.37 4.80 -11.53
N THR A 102 -16.03 5.91 -12.17
CA THR A 102 -16.56 6.23 -13.51
C THR A 102 -15.74 5.50 -14.57
N ALA A 103 -16.32 5.27 -15.75
CA ALA A 103 -15.60 4.73 -16.91
C ALA A 103 -14.26 5.43 -17.17
N TYR A 104 -14.24 6.77 -17.10
CA TYR A 104 -13.00 7.56 -17.27
C TYR A 104 -11.91 7.17 -16.28
N HIS A 105 -12.24 6.98 -15.00
CA HIS A 105 -11.27 6.58 -13.99
C HIS A 105 -10.81 5.14 -14.18
N ALA A 106 -11.70 4.24 -14.59
CA ALA A 106 -11.37 2.86 -14.90
C ALA A 106 -10.41 2.74 -16.09
N ASP A 107 -10.65 3.49 -17.17
CA ASP A 107 -9.76 3.57 -18.34
C ASP A 107 -8.35 4.03 -17.92
N TRP A 108 -8.30 5.11 -17.13
CA TRP A 108 -7.04 5.68 -16.68
C TRP A 108 -6.26 4.70 -15.78
N TYR A 109 -6.96 3.97 -14.93
CA TYR A 109 -6.35 2.99 -14.03
C TYR A 109 -5.78 1.78 -14.80
N ALA A 110 -6.54 1.24 -15.76
CA ALA A 110 -6.08 0.16 -16.62
C ALA A 110 -4.83 0.59 -17.42
N ALA A 111 -4.84 1.79 -18.01
CA ALA A 111 -3.68 2.34 -18.71
C ALA A 111 -2.47 2.50 -17.78
N LEU A 112 -2.68 2.98 -16.56
CA LEU A 112 -1.61 3.13 -15.57
C LEU A 112 -0.98 1.78 -15.22
N ALA A 113 -1.80 0.74 -15.00
CA ALA A 113 -1.31 -0.60 -14.67
C ALA A 113 -0.38 -1.16 -15.77
N LEU A 114 -0.79 -1.03 -17.03
CA LEU A 114 -0.01 -1.47 -18.19
C LEU A 114 1.29 -0.66 -18.40
N ILE A 115 1.26 0.66 -18.17
CA ILE A 115 2.48 1.47 -18.25
C ILE A 115 3.47 1.05 -17.15
N LEU A 116 2.97 0.77 -15.96
CA LEU A 116 3.81 0.45 -14.80
C LEU A 116 4.38 -0.98 -14.85
N SER A 117 3.74 -1.93 -15.55
CA SER A 117 4.27 -3.30 -15.71
C SER A 117 5.57 -3.33 -16.54
N GLU A 118 5.73 -2.39 -17.46
CA GLU A 118 6.94 -2.24 -18.28
C GLU A 118 8.14 -1.66 -17.50
N LEU A 119 7.91 -1.19 -16.27
CA LEU A 119 8.95 -0.58 -15.44
C LEU A 119 9.44 -1.59 -14.38
N PRO A 120 10.65 -2.18 -14.50
CA PRO A 120 11.17 -3.19 -13.57
C PRO A 120 11.49 -2.64 -12.15
N ARG A 121 11.07 -1.41 -11.84
CA ARG A 121 11.32 -0.71 -10.57
C ARG A 121 10.07 -0.11 -9.95
N THR A 122 8.87 -0.35 -10.46
CA THR A 122 7.61 0.23 -9.93
C THR A 122 7.50 0.03 -8.42
N ARG A 123 7.76 -1.20 -7.94
CA ARG A 123 7.80 -1.52 -6.51
C ARG A 123 8.83 -0.68 -5.72
N ALA A 124 10.06 -0.57 -6.25
CA ALA A 124 11.11 0.24 -5.62
C ALA A 124 10.85 1.76 -5.69
N ALA A 125 10.06 2.22 -6.66
CA ALA A 125 9.68 3.62 -6.82
C ALA A 125 8.59 4.00 -5.81
N LEU A 126 7.56 3.16 -5.66
CA LEU A 126 6.50 3.32 -4.66
C LEU A 126 7.09 3.28 -3.23
N ASP A 127 8.00 2.34 -2.96
CA ASP A 127 8.71 2.25 -1.68
C ASP A 127 9.53 3.52 -1.36
N ARG A 128 10.26 4.05 -2.35
CA ARG A 128 11.06 5.28 -2.17
C ARG A 128 10.18 6.50 -1.91
N TRP A 129 9.07 6.62 -2.61
CA TRP A 129 8.14 7.72 -2.40
C TRP A 129 7.54 7.67 -0.99
N CYS A 130 7.21 6.48 -0.48
CA CYS A 130 6.70 6.29 0.88
C CYS A 130 7.74 6.48 1.99
N ARG A 131 9.04 6.32 1.70
CA ARG A 131 10.13 6.58 2.66
C ARG A 131 10.58 8.04 2.67
N ARG A 132 10.05 8.88 1.77
CA ARG A 132 10.45 10.28 1.69
C ARG A 132 9.92 11.01 2.94
N PRO A 133 10.79 11.58 3.79
CA PRO A 133 10.30 12.39 4.90
C PRO A 133 9.45 13.52 4.33
N CYS A 134 8.26 13.74 4.91
CA CYS A 134 7.53 14.98 4.69
C CYS A 134 8.55 16.10 4.96
N ARG A 135 8.78 17.00 4.00
CA ARG A 135 9.51 18.24 4.30
C ARG A 135 8.67 18.95 5.35
N SER A 136 8.98 18.76 6.63
CA SER A 136 8.60 19.71 7.66
C SER A 136 9.33 20.99 7.28
N GLY A 137 8.62 21.87 6.57
CA GLY A 137 9.08 23.21 6.33
C GLY A 137 9.20 23.90 7.69
N SER A 138 10.40 23.83 8.28
CA SER A 138 10.85 24.83 9.23
C SER A 138 11.45 25.98 8.43
N ALA A 139 10.66 27.02 8.26
CA ALA A 139 11.13 28.39 8.12
C ALA A 139 10.15 29.17 9.01
N GLY A 140 10.55 29.65 10.18
CA GLY A 140 11.65 30.59 10.36
C GLY A 140 11.01 31.96 10.42
#